data_AF-A0A7C2LVQ8-F1
#
_entry.id   AF-A0A7C2LVQ8-F1
#
_cell.length_a   1.000
_cell.length_b   1.000
_cell.length_c   1.000
_cell.angle_alpha   90.00
_cell.angle_beta   90.00
_cell.angle_gamma   90.00
#
_symmetry.space_group_name_H-M   'P 1'
#
loop_
_entity.id
_entity.type
_entity.pdbx_description
1 polymer ?
#
loop_
_entity_poly.entity_id
_entity_poly.type
_entity_poly.pdbx_seq_one_letter_code
_entity_poly.pdbx_strand_id
1 'polypeptide(L)'
;MQDQELQTFLQRVEKKTTTVRRRALLTTLIPVVVGAVLLVVISVQIGNATTELNNLQEQNAELKRQLRESIVYAKHVRPMDWTYSKHLASATPTIFSLFETIQKQQEQNVGWDARNLPPGQGFNSPGFAAYILKILGVSTPESATSNALSGFFPATETPQPGDLVFYESGFVMFYFETKTGDRFCIGMTPVGIVSLDLYFGPRLLGFGRVNY
;
A
#
# COMPACT_ATOMS: atom_id res chain seq x y z
N MET A 1 9.84 -45.11 -80.66
CA MET A 1 9.06 -45.75 -79.59
C MET A 1 9.83 -45.82 -78.26
N GLN A 2 11.15 -46.04 -78.26
CA GLN A 2 11.98 -46.14 -77.03
C GLN A 2 12.11 -44.84 -76.20
N ASP A 3 12.15 -43.65 -76.82
CA ASP A 3 12.31 -42.40 -76.07
C ASP A 3 11.09 -42.01 -75.23
N GLN A 4 9.90 -42.44 -75.63
CA GLN A 4 8.65 -42.06 -74.95
C GLN A 4 8.45 -42.83 -73.64
N GLU A 5 8.94 -44.08 -73.57
CA GLU A 5 8.97 -44.88 -72.36
C GLU A 5 10.04 -44.41 -71.37
N LEU A 6 11.20 -43.96 -71.87
CA LEU A 6 12.25 -43.39 -71.03
C LEU A 6 11.79 -42.09 -70.36
N GLN A 7 11.12 -41.21 -71.11
CA GLN A 7 10.56 -39.96 -70.58
C GLN A 7 9.49 -40.21 -69.51
N THR A 8 8.59 -41.18 -69.72
CA THR A 8 7.56 -41.52 -68.73
C THR A 8 8.13 -42.21 -67.48
N PHE A 9 9.19 -43.00 -67.62
CA PHE A 9 9.88 -43.60 -66.47
C PHE A 9 10.61 -42.53 -65.63
N LEU A 10 11.32 -41.61 -66.28
CA LEU A 10 12.02 -40.51 -65.59
C LEU A 10 11.03 -39.61 -64.83
N GLN A 11 9.90 -39.27 -65.44
CA GLN A 11 8.83 -38.51 -64.76
C GLN A 11 8.26 -39.25 -63.54
N ARG A 12 8.11 -40.57 -63.59
CA ARG A 12 7.64 -41.37 -62.44
C ARG A 12 8.66 -41.43 -61.32
N VAL A 13 9.96 -41.54 -61.65
CA VAL A 13 11.05 -41.54 -60.66
C VAL A 13 11.15 -40.18 -59.99
N GLU A 14 11.08 -39.09 -60.74
CA GLU A 14 11.12 -37.72 -60.21
C GLU A 14 9.92 -37.41 -59.32
N LYS A 15 8.71 -37.87 -59.70
CA LYS A 15 7.50 -37.73 -58.87
C LYS A 15 7.58 -38.55 -57.57
N LYS A 16 8.21 -39.73 -57.60
CA LYS A 16 8.44 -40.55 -56.39
C LYS A 16 9.49 -39.94 -55.48
N THR A 17 10.61 -39.45 -56.00
CA THR A 17 11.69 -38.85 -55.19
C THR A 17 11.26 -37.55 -54.53
N THR A 18 10.48 -36.71 -55.22
CA THR A 18 9.90 -35.48 -54.64
C THR A 18 8.90 -35.79 -53.52
N THR A 19 8.09 -36.84 -53.67
CA THR A 19 7.14 -37.26 -52.61
C THR A 19 7.85 -37.80 -51.37
N VAL A 20 8.92 -38.60 -51.56
CA VAL A 20 9.72 -39.13 -50.44
C VAL A 20 10.48 -38.00 -49.73
N ARG A 21 11.07 -37.05 -50.47
CA ARG A 21 11.74 -35.88 -49.88
C ARG A 21 10.78 -34.99 -49.11
N ARG A 22 9.57 -34.74 -49.63
CA ARG A 22 8.54 -33.97 -48.90
C ARG A 22 8.11 -34.67 -47.60
N ARG A 23 7.93 -36.00 -47.62
CA ARG A 23 7.60 -36.75 -46.40
C ARG A 23 8.76 -36.75 -45.40
N ALA A 24 10.00 -36.95 -45.86
CA ALA A 24 11.19 -36.87 -45.02
C ALA A 24 11.36 -35.49 -44.37
N LEU A 25 11.16 -34.41 -45.14
CA LEU A 25 11.19 -33.04 -44.62
C LEU A 25 10.08 -32.77 -43.62
N LEU A 26 8.85 -33.24 -43.88
CA LEU A 26 7.74 -33.10 -42.93
C LEU A 26 8.00 -33.84 -41.62
N THR A 27 8.54 -35.07 -41.68
CA THR A 27 8.87 -35.85 -40.48
C THR A 27 9.99 -35.24 -39.65
N THR A 28 10.89 -34.47 -40.24
CA THR A 28 11.98 -33.79 -39.51
C THR A 28 11.62 -32.37 -39.07
N LEU A 29 10.80 -31.63 -39.82
CA LEU A 29 10.41 -30.27 -39.47
C LEU A 29 9.36 -30.21 -38.36
N ILE A 30 8.38 -31.12 -38.36
CA ILE A 30 7.27 -31.10 -37.38
C ILE A 30 7.80 -31.19 -35.93
N PRO A 31 8.71 -32.12 -35.57
CA PRO A 31 9.25 -32.19 -34.21
C PRO A 31 10.04 -30.94 -33.81
N VAL A 32 10.77 -30.34 -34.74
CA VAL A 32 11.57 -29.13 -34.49
C VAL A 32 10.67 -27.92 -34.22
N VAL A 33 9.61 -27.74 -35.02
CA VAL A 33 8.63 -26.67 -34.81
C VAL A 33 7.90 -26.86 -33.49
N VAL A 34 7.45 -28.08 -33.18
CA VAL A 34 6.79 -28.39 -31.90
C VAL A 34 7.73 -28.13 -30.71
N GLY A 35 9.00 -28.52 -30.81
CA GLY A 35 10.02 -28.24 -29.80
C GLY A 35 10.25 -26.74 -29.60
N ALA A 36 10.33 -25.97 -30.68
CA ALA A 36 10.48 -24.52 -30.61
C ALA A 36 9.26 -23.85 -29.95
N VAL A 37 8.03 -24.28 -30.28
CA VAL A 37 6.80 -23.79 -29.66
C VAL A 37 6.77 -24.12 -28.16
N LEU A 38 7.13 -25.35 -27.77
CA LEU A 38 7.22 -25.75 -26.36
C LEU A 38 8.22 -24.89 -25.58
N LEU A 39 9.40 -24.62 -26.15
CA LEU A 39 10.40 -23.75 -25.52
C LEU A 39 9.90 -22.33 -25.32
N VAL A 40 9.14 -21.79 -26.28
CA VAL A 40 8.51 -20.46 -26.14
C VAL A 40 7.48 -20.47 -25.02
N VAL A 41 6.59 -21.46 -24.97
CA VAL A 41 5.57 -21.57 -23.90
C VAL A 41 6.23 -21.67 -22.52
N ILE A 42 7.26 -22.51 -22.38
CA ILE A 42 8.01 -22.67 -21.13
C ILE A 42 8.67 -21.34 -20.73
N SER A 43 9.28 -20.63 -21.68
CA SER A 43 9.94 -19.35 -21.42
C SER A 43 8.96 -18.28 -20.94
N VAL A 44 7.77 -18.20 -21.54
CA VAL A 44 6.70 -17.29 -21.10
C VAL A 44 6.23 -17.65 -19.69
N GLN A 45 6.03 -18.95 -19.42
CA GLN A 45 5.54 -19.39 -18.12
C GLN A 45 6.55 -19.17 -16.99
N ILE A 46 7.84 -19.37 -17.27
CA ILE A 46 8.93 -19.01 -16.34
C ILE A 46 8.92 -17.50 -16.08
N GLY A 47 8.78 -16.66 -17.12
CA GLY A 47 8.70 -15.20 -16.97
C GLY A 47 7.54 -14.76 -16.07
N ASN A 48 6.36 -15.32 -16.27
CA ASN A 48 5.19 -15.04 -15.44
C ASN A 48 5.41 -15.47 -13.98
N ALA A 49 5.94 -16.69 -13.76
CA ALA A 49 6.23 -17.19 -12.42
C ALA A 49 7.31 -16.35 -11.70
N THR A 50 8.35 -15.90 -12.40
CA THR A 50 9.35 -14.99 -11.81
C THR A 50 8.75 -13.64 -11.43
N THR A 51 7.82 -13.11 -12.22
CA THR A 51 7.12 -11.86 -11.92
C THR A 51 6.25 -12.01 -10.67
N GLU A 52 5.53 -13.13 -10.56
CA GLU A 52 4.73 -13.46 -9.38
C GLU A 52 5.59 -13.64 -8.13
N LEU A 53 6.72 -14.35 -8.24
CA LEU A 53 7.67 -14.51 -7.13
C LEU A 53 8.22 -13.17 -6.65
N ASN A 54 8.57 -12.25 -7.55
CA ASN A 54 9.06 -10.93 -7.19
C ASN A 54 7.97 -10.13 -6.46
N ASN A 55 6.74 -10.12 -6.97
CA ASN A 55 5.61 -9.43 -6.32
C ASN A 55 5.30 -10.02 -4.94
N LEU A 56 5.30 -11.36 -4.81
CA LEU A 56 5.11 -12.03 -3.52
C LEU A 56 6.25 -11.76 -2.54
N GLN A 57 7.49 -11.64 -3.02
CA GLN A 57 8.63 -11.27 -2.18
C GLN A 57 8.52 -9.83 -1.69
N GLU A 58 8.11 -8.89 -2.55
CA GLU A 58 7.84 -7.49 -2.19
C GLU A 58 6.72 -7.39 -1.15
N GLN A 59 5.61 -8.09 -1.37
CA GLN A 59 4.50 -8.15 -0.41
C GLN A 59 4.94 -8.71 0.94
N ASN A 60 5.76 -9.77 0.96
CA ASN A 60 6.30 -10.34 2.21
C ASN A 60 7.26 -9.38 2.91
N ALA A 61 8.08 -8.63 2.17
CA ALA A 61 9.00 -7.65 2.74
C ALA A 61 8.21 -6.50 3.40
N GLU A 62 7.18 -6.01 2.73
CA GLU A 62 6.30 -4.97 3.23
C GLU A 62 5.50 -5.45 4.45
N LEU A 63 4.93 -6.66 4.40
CA LEU A 63 4.19 -7.23 5.54
C LEU A 63 5.10 -7.44 6.76
N LYS A 64 6.34 -7.90 6.56
CA LYS A 64 7.35 -8.00 7.64
C LYS A 64 7.76 -6.63 8.19
N ARG A 65 7.78 -5.59 7.35
CA ARG A 65 8.04 -4.21 7.79
C ARG A 65 6.90 -3.73 8.68
N GLN A 66 5.66 -3.84 8.20
CA GLN A 66 4.46 -3.48 8.96
C GLN A 66 4.36 -4.23 10.29
N LEU A 67 4.73 -5.52 10.34
CA LEU A 67 4.72 -6.30 11.57
C LEU A 67 5.80 -5.86 12.58
N ARG A 68 7.01 -5.52 12.11
CA ARG A 68 8.05 -4.99 12.99
C ARG A 68 7.65 -3.64 13.55
N GLU A 69 7.07 -2.81 12.70
CA GLU A 69 6.51 -1.52 13.06
C GLU A 69 5.39 -1.66 14.09
N SER A 70 4.43 -2.58 13.89
CA SER A 70 3.36 -2.83 14.85
C SER A 70 3.84 -3.32 16.21
N ILE A 71 4.89 -4.15 16.27
CA ILE A 71 5.51 -4.58 17.53
C ILE A 71 6.17 -3.41 18.26
N VAL A 72 6.82 -2.49 17.54
CA VAL A 72 7.38 -1.27 18.12
C VAL A 72 6.26 -0.38 18.64
N TYR A 73 5.16 -0.25 17.89
CA TYR A 73 4.00 0.55 18.31
C TYR A 73 3.36 0.02 19.57
N ALA A 74 3.13 -1.29 19.66
CA ALA A 74 2.52 -1.93 20.84
C ALA A 74 3.27 -1.64 22.15
N LYS A 75 4.59 -1.41 22.10
CA LYS A 75 5.39 -1.06 23.29
C LYS A 75 5.24 0.38 23.77
N HIS A 76 4.83 1.29 22.89
CA HIS A 76 4.67 2.71 23.18
C HIS A 76 3.19 3.12 23.28
N VAL A 77 2.26 2.15 23.20
CA VAL A 77 0.83 2.40 23.37
C VAL A 77 0.58 2.89 24.78
N ARG A 78 -0.02 4.08 24.87
CA ARG A 78 -0.57 4.63 26.10
C ARG A 78 -2.05 4.30 26.19
N PRO A 79 -2.58 4.01 27.38
CA PRO A 79 -4.02 3.91 27.56
C PRO A 79 -4.67 5.25 27.23
N MET A 80 -5.75 5.22 26.46
CA MET A 80 -6.60 6.37 26.20
C MET A 80 -7.44 6.63 27.46
N ASP A 81 -6.91 7.41 28.43
CA ASP A 81 -7.59 7.63 29.71
C ASP A 81 -8.59 8.79 29.62
N TRP A 82 -9.85 8.48 29.97
CA TRP A 82 -10.99 9.41 30.08
C TRP A 82 -10.75 10.57 31.08
N THR A 83 -9.83 10.41 32.01
CA THR A 83 -9.44 11.48 32.93
C THR A 83 -8.84 12.68 32.17
N TYR A 84 -8.17 12.43 31.04
CA TYR A 84 -7.66 13.50 30.17
C TYR A 84 -8.77 14.23 29.42
N SER A 85 -9.81 13.53 28.96
CA SER A 85 -10.92 14.16 28.23
C SER A 85 -11.63 15.20 29.11
N LYS A 86 -11.81 14.92 30.41
CA LYS A 86 -12.38 15.89 31.38
C LYS A 86 -11.54 17.17 31.51
N HIS A 87 -10.22 17.05 31.40
CA HIS A 87 -9.34 18.21 31.44
C HIS A 87 -9.36 19.01 30.14
N LEU A 88 -9.36 18.33 28.98
CA LEU A 88 -9.51 18.98 27.67
C LEU A 88 -10.86 19.71 27.56
N ALA A 89 -11.94 19.10 28.06
CA ALA A 89 -13.28 19.68 28.13
C ALA A 89 -13.32 21.02 28.88
N SER A 90 -12.50 21.16 29.93
CA SER A 90 -12.48 22.37 30.75
C SER A 90 -11.73 23.55 30.12
N ALA A 91 -10.84 23.28 29.16
CA ALA A 91 -9.95 24.29 28.59
C ALA A 91 -10.32 24.69 27.15
N THR A 92 -10.77 23.74 26.31
CA THR A 92 -11.04 24.02 24.89
C THR A 92 -12.13 23.08 24.33
N PRO A 93 -13.38 23.57 24.17
CA PRO A 93 -14.50 22.74 23.71
C PRO A 93 -14.24 21.98 22.40
N THR A 94 -13.55 22.60 21.43
CA THR A 94 -13.29 21.94 20.14
C THR A 94 -12.27 20.82 20.24
N ILE A 95 -11.27 20.94 21.12
CA ILE A 95 -10.28 19.87 21.36
C ILE A 95 -10.92 18.69 22.09
N PHE A 96 -11.91 18.97 22.94
CA PHE A 96 -12.73 17.91 23.51
C PHE A 96 -13.53 17.16 22.43
N SER A 97 -14.21 17.90 21.53
CA SER A 97 -14.91 17.28 20.40
C SER A 97 -14.00 16.47 19.49
N LEU A 98 -12.76 16.93 19.26
CA LEU A 98 -11.73 16.18 18.55
C LEU A 98 -11.44 14.84 19.24
N PHE A 99 -11.14 14.88 20.53
CA PHE A 99 -10.83 13.69 21.31
C PHE A 99 -12.01 12.70 21.35
N GLU A 100 -13.23 13.20 21.59
CA GLU A 100 -14.45 12.40 21.60
C GLU A 100 -14.71 11.75 20.24
N THR A 101 -14.50 12.48 19.14
CA THR A 101 -14.64 11.94 17.79
C THR A 101 -13.65 10.81 17.54
N ILE A 102 -12.38 10.99 17.92
CA ILE A 102 -11.35 9.95 17.78
C ILE A 102 -11.70 8.73 18.63
N GLN A 103 -12.09 8.93 19.89
CA GLN A 103 -12.47 7.85 20.80
C GLN A 103 -13.67 7.06 20.25
N LYS A 104 -14.69 7.75 19.73
CA LYS A 104 -15.83 7.10 19.08
C LYS A 104 -15.41 6.22 17.89
N GLN A 105 -14.47 6.68 17.05
CA GLN A 105 -13.95 5.87 15.95
C GLN A 105 -13.16 4.65 16.46
N GLN A 106 -12.43 4.80 17.57
CA GLN A 106 -11.72 3.70 18.23
C GLN A 106 -12.70 2.65 18.76
N GLU A 107 -13.77 3.06 19.46
CA GLU A 107 -14.82 2.17 19.99
C GLU A 107 -15.58 1.43 18.88
N GLN A 108 -15.71 2.06 17.71
CA GLN A 108 -16.28 1.45 16.51
C GLN A 108 -15.34 0.45 15.81
N ASN A 109 -14.13 0.23 16.35
CA ASN A 109 -13.09 -0.62 15.77
C ASN A 109 -12.76 -0.24 14.31
N VAL A 110 -12.72 1.06 14.01
CA VAL A 110 -12.28 1.53 12.69
C VAL A 110 -10.84 1.11 12.46
N GLY A 111 -10.63 0.31 11.41
CA GLY A 111 -9.35 -0.32 11.11
C GLY A 111 -8.44 0.51 10.20
N TRP A 112 -7.22 -0.01 10.04
CA TRP A 112 -6.25 0.47 9.06
C TRP A 112 -6.62 0.05 7.64
N ASP A 113 -6.58 0.98 6.68
CA ASP A 113 -6.57 0.67 5.25
C ASP A 113 -5.63 1.63 4.50
N ALA A 114 -4.57 1.09 3.90
CA ALA A 114 -3.58 1.88 3.18
C ALA A 114 -4.16 2.72 2.02
N ARG A 115 -5.30 2.29 1.46
CA ARG A 115 -5.99 2.91 0.31
C ARG A 115 -6.90 4.07 0.71
N ASN A 116 -7.11 4.29 2.01
CA ASN A 116 -7.93 5.38 2.54
C ASN A 116 -9.37 5.40 1.99
N LEU A 117 -10.10 4.29 2.15
CA LEU A 117 -11.45 4.15 1.61
C LEU A 117 -12.51 4.87 2.49
N PRO A 118 -13.64 5.32 1.90
CA PRO A 118 -14.73 6.00 2.61
C PRO A 118 -15.29 5.22 3.83
N PRO A 119 -16.04 5.90 4.73
CA PRO A 119 -16.31 5.41 6.08
C PRO A 119 -16.97 4.02 6.09
N GLY A 120 -16.27 3.06 6.71
CA GLY A 120 -16.72 1.68 6.91
C GLY A 120 -15.67 0.60 6.63
N GLN A 121 -14.56 0.92 5.93
CA GLN A 121 -13.54 -0.07 5.56
C GLN A 121 -12.16 0.16 6.19
N GLY A 122 -11.82 1.42 6.50
CA GLY A 122 -10.60 1.77 7.24
C GLY A 122 -9.88 2.98 6.63
N PHE A 123 -8.96 3.54 7.40
CA PHE A 123 -8.19 4.73 7.00
C PHE A 123 -6.69 4.44 7.06
N ASN A 124 -5.91 5.13 6.22
CA ASN A 124 -4.50 5.32 6.51
C ASN A 124 -4.35 6.51 7.47
N SER A 125 -3.14 6.76 7.95
CA SER A 125 -2.94 7.78 8.98
C SER A 125 -3.27 9.23 8.54
N PRO A 126 -2.74 9.74 7.41
CA PRO A 126 -3.15 11.03 6.87
C PRO A 126 -4.65 11.14 6.58
N GLY A 127 -5.23 10.07 6.03
CA GLY A 127 -6.64 9.95 5.71
C GLY A 127 -7.55 10.04 6.93
N PHE A 128 -7.17 9.37 8.01
CA PHE A 128 -7.87 9.46 9.28
C PHE A 128 -7.82 10.88 9.85
N ALA A 129 -6.64 11.51 9.85
CA ALA A 129 -6.51 12.89 10.33
C ALA A 129 -7.40 13.85 9.52
N ALA A 130 -7.37 13.76 8.19
CA ALA A 130 -8.22 14.58 7.33
C ALA A 130 -9.72 14.31 7.55
N TYR A 131 -10.11 13.05 7.73
CA TYR A 131 -11.49 12.67 8.01
C TYR A 131 -12.02 13.27 9.32
N ILE A 132 -11.24 13.16 10.40
CA ILE A 132 -11.59 13.72 11.70
C ILE A 132 -11.72 15.25 11.62
N LEU A 133 -10.76 15.92 10.98
CA LEU A 133 -10.82 17.38 10.76
C LEU A 133 -12.08 17.80 9.99
N LYS A 134 -12.46 17.05 8.96
CA LYS A 134 -13.67 17.30 8.19
C LYS A 134 -14.95 17.14 9.01
N ILE A 135 -15.02 16.17 9.92
CA ILE A 135 -16.16 16.03 10.86
C ILE A 135 -16.29 17.28 11.73
N LEU A 136 -15.16 17.84 12.16
CA LEU A 136 -15.10 19.04 13.00
C LEU A 136 -15.31 20.34 12.20
N GLY A 137 -15.56 20.27 10.90
CA GLY A 137 -15.77 21.44 10.04
C GLY A 137 -14.47 22.14 9.61
N VAL A 138 -13.30 21.55 9.86
CA VAL A 138 -12.01 22.08 9.42
C VAL A 138 -11.77 21.68 7.97
N SER A 139 -11.44 22.66 7.13
CA SER A 139 -11.06 22.44 5.73
C SER A 139 -9.76 21.65 5.63
N THR A 140 -9.72 20.71 4.68
CA THR A 140 -8.54 19.89 4.38
C THR A 140 -8.30 19.87 2.87
N PRO A 141 -7.07 19.59 2.40
CA PRO A 141 -6.83 19.35 0.97
C PRO A 141 -7.66 18.15 0.47
N GLU A 142 -7.95 18.13 -0.82
CA GLU A 142 -8.68 17.02 -1.46
C GLU A 142 -7.89 15.70 -1.36
N SER A 143 -6.57 15.78 -1.54
CA SER A 143 -5.65 14.67 -1.30
C SER A 143 -5.27 14.61 0.18
N ALA A 144 -5.75 13.58 0.89
CA ALA A 144 -5.36 13.32 2.27
C ALA A 144 -4.03 12.55 2.34
N THR A 145 -2.95 13.14 1.84
CA THR A 145 -1.58 12.61 1.98
C THR A 145 -0.78 13.43 2.99
N SER A 146 0.28 12.85 3.56
CA SER A 146 1.14 13.56 4.52
C SER A 146 1.67 14.88 3.95
N ASN A 147 2.19 14.85 2.71
CA ASN A 147 2.75 16.05 2.06
C ASN A 147 1.69 17.11 1.75
N ALA A 148 0.49 16.68 1.33
CA ALA A 148 -0.60 17.61 1.08
C ALA A 148 -1.07 18.30 2.37
N LEU A 149 -1.22 17.54 3.46
CA LEU A 149 -1.58 18.09 4.76
C LEU A 149 -0.49 19.02 5.31
N SER A 150 0.78 18.64 5.23
CA SER A 150 1.89 19.49 5.70
C SER A 150 2.06 20.77 4.88
N GLY A 151 1.69 20.76 3.60
CA GLY A 151 1.67 21.96 2.77
C GLY A 151 0.43 22.84 3.00
N PHE A 152 -0.65 22.27 3.52
CA PHE A 152 -1.91 22.98 3.77
C PHE A 152 -1.95 23.66 5.14
N PHE A 153 -1.49 22.97 6.18
CA PHE A 153 -1.49 23.52 7.55
C PHE A 153 -0.18 24.28 7.84
N PRO A 154 -0.24 25.51 8.39
CA PRO A 154 0.96 26.28 8.70
C PRO A 154 1.88 25.53 9.67
N ALA A 155 3.18 25.45 9.35
CA ALA A 155 4.16 24.84 10.24
C ALA A 155 4.26 25.60 11.57
N THR A 156 4.49 24.87 12.66
CA THR A 156 4.69 25.46 13.99
C THR A 156 5.76 24.72 14.79
N GLU A 157 6.51 25.46 15.62
CA GLU A 157 7.45 24.91 16.61
C GLU A 157 6.84 24.85 18.02
N THR A 158 5.67 25.45 18.20
CA THR A 158 4.93 25.52 19.47
C THR A 158 3.57 24.84 19.30
N PRO A 159 3.54 23.50 19.19
CA PRO A 159 2.31 22.76 18.96
C PRO A 159 1.33 22.95 20.12
N GLN A 160 0.07 23.08 19.78
CA GLN A 160 -1.05 23.12 20.73
C GLN A 160 -1.87 21.82 20.61
N PRO A 161 -2.55 21.38 21.69
CA PRO A 161 -3.45 20.23 21.61
C PRO A 161 -4.40 20.35 20.42
N GLY A 162 -4.44 19.31 19.58
CA GLY A 162 -5.18 19.28 18.32
C GLY A 162 -4.39 19.65 17.06
N ASP A 163 -3.16 20.14 17.18
CA ASP A 163 -2.27 20.33 16.03
C ASP A 163 -1.88 18.98 15.41
N LEU A 164 -1.48 18.99 14.14
CA LEU A 164 -0.99 17.78 13.46
C LEU A 164 0.49 17.55 13.75
N VAL A 165 0.87 16.28 13.87
CA VAL A 165 2.23 15.78 14.05
C VAL A 165 2.60 14.99 12.81
N PHE A 166 3.71 15.34 12.16
CA PHE A 166 4.16 14.71 10.92
C PHE A 166 5.41 13.87 11.15
N TYR A 167 5.44 12.65 10.61
CA TYR A 167 6.57 11.73 10.73
C TYR A 167 7.13 11.34 9.36
N GLU A 168 8.42 11.00 9.33
CA GLU A 168 9.13 10.59 8.10
C GLU A 168 8.54 9.33 7.46
N SER A 169 7.93 8.46 8.26
CA SER A 169 7.21 7.27 7.77
C SER A 169 5.86 7.60 7.11
N GLY A 170 5.48 8.88 7.04
CA GLY A 170 4.20 9.33 6.47
C GLY A 170 3.02 9.28 7.42
N PHE A 171 3.24 9.00 8.72
CA PHE A 171 2.18 9.14 9.72
C PHE A 171 1.86 10.62 9.95
N VAL A 172 0.57 10.87 10.13
CA VAL A 172 -0.02 12.13 10.56
C VAL A 172 -0.95 11.85 11.73
N MET A 173 -0.65 12.44 12.89
CA MET A 173 -1.38 12.21 14.14
C MET A 173 -1.75 13.54 14.79
N PHE A 174 -2.66 13.54 15.75
CA PHE A 174 -3.02 14.72 16.53
C PHE A 174 -2.15 14.84 17.77
N TYR A 175 -1.58 16.02 18.00
CA TYR A 175 -0.78 16.35 19.18
C TYR A 175 -1.67 16.55 20.40
N PHE A 176 -1.23 16.04 21.54
CA PHE A 176 -1.83 16.33 22.84
C PHE A 176 -0.75 16.52 23.90
N GLU A 177 -1.11 17.28 24.93
CA GLU A 177 -0.26 17.54 26.07
C GLU A 177 -1.08 17.46 27.35
N THR A 178 -0.52 16.82 28.36
CA THR A 178 -1.12 16.70 29.68
C THR A 178 -0.79 17.91 30.54
N LYS A 179 -1.49 18.08 31.67
CA LYS A 179 -1.17 19.17 32.63
C LYS A 179 0.23 19.04 33.25
N THR A 180 0.79 17.83 33.29
CA THR A 180 2.15 17.56 33.79
C THR A 180 3.22 17.87 32.73
N GLY A 181 2.82 18.23 31.51
CA GLY A 181 3.73 18.52 30.39
C GLY A 181 4.08 17.27 29.57
N ASP A 182 3.50 16.10 29.87
CA ASP A 182 3.73 14.91 29.06
C ASP A 182 3.06 15.06 27.69
N ARG A 183 3.85 14.86 26.64
CA ARG A 183 3.45 15.02 25.24
C ARG A 183 3.23 13.68 24.58
N PHE A 184 2.14 13.57 23.83
CA PHE A 184 1.76 12.35 23.14
C PHE A 184 0.98 12.69 21.88
N CYS A 185 0.73 11.68 21.06
CA CYS A 185 -0.06 11.84 19.87
C CYS A 185 -1.07 10.71 19.69
N ILE A 186 -2.19 11.01 19.05
CA ILE A 186 -3.24 10.04 18.79
C ILE A 186 -3.52 10.00 17.29
N GLY A 187 -3.58 8.80 16.73
CA GLY A 187 -3.89 8.65 15.32
C GLY A 187 -4.05 7.20 14.90
N MET A 188 -4.30 7.03 13.60
CA MET A 188 -4.46 5.73 12.97
C MET A 188 -3.09 5.11 12.65
N THR A 189 -2.93 3.84 12.96
CA THR A 189 -1.73 3.03 12.70
C THR A 189 -2.14 1.67 12.12
N PRO A 190 -1.20 0.83 11.64
CA PRO A 190 -1.53 -0.53 11.20
C PRO A 190 -2.23 -1.41 12.24
N VAL A 191 -2.16 -1.06 13.54
CA VAL A 191 -2.86 -1.77 14.62
C VAL A 191 -4.16 -1.09 15.06
N GLY A 192 -4.59 -0.06 14.34
CA GLY A 192 -5.79 0.73 14.63
C GLY A 192 -5.48 2.11 15.22
N ILE A 193 -6.50 2.71 15.84
CA ILE A 193 -6.41 4.03 16.47
C ILE A 193 -5.75 3.87 17.84
N VAL A 194 -4.61 4.50 18.04
CA VAL A 194 -3.79 4.37 19.26
C VAL A 194 -3.28 5.72 19.75
N SER A 195 -3.06 5.81 21.05
CA SER A 195 -2.30 6.88 21.70
C SER A 195 -0.85 6.42 21.89
N LEU A 196 0.11 7.23 21.48
CA LEU A 196 1.55 6.90 21.49
C LEU A 196 2.36 8.04 22.08
N ASP A 197 3.52 7.71 22.66
CA ASP A 197 4.57 8.70 22.96
C ASP A 197 4.86 9.56 21.72
N LEU A 198 5.13 10.86 21.89
CA LEU A 198 5.46 11.73 20.76
C LEU A 198 6.69 11.25 19.95
N TYR A 199 7.59 10.49 20.58
CA TYR A 199 8.83 9.96 19.98
C TYR A 199 8.84 8.42 19.97
N PHE A 200 7.75 7.80 19.51
CA PHE A 200 7.55 6.33 19.56
C PHE A 200 8.36 5.49 18.56
N GLY A 201 9.19 6.11 17.72
CA GLY A 201 10.08 5.40 16.79
C GLY A 201 10.43 6.18 15.52
N PRO A 202 9.45 6.49 14.65
CA PRO A 202 9.70 7.27 13.44
C PRO A 202 10.25 8.66 13.75
N ARG A 203 11.10 9.18 12.86
CA ARG A 203 11.61 10.54 12.98
C ARG A 203 10.48 11.55 12.83
N LEU A 204 10.32 12.40 13.83
CA LEU A 204 9.43 13.56 13.80
C LEU A 204 9.94 14.58 12.76
N LEU A 205 9.08 15.00 11.84
CA LEU A 205 9.37 16.05 10.85
C LEU A 205 8.97 17.44 11.36
N GLY A 206 7.87 17.54 12.11
CA GLY A 206 7.38 18.79 12.64
C GLY A 206 5.90 18.77 12.94
N PHE A 207 5.34 19.96 13.17
CA PHE A 207 3.94 20.16 13.53
C PHE A 207 3.23 21.10 12.56
N GLY A 208 1.93 20.91 12.38
CA GLY A 208 1.06 21.80 11.60
C GLY A 208 -0.07 22.35 12.47
N ARG A 209 -0.19 23.68 12.51
CA ARG A 209 -1.22 24.40 13.26
C ARG A 209 -2.59 24.15 12.63
N VAL A 210 -3.53 23.65 13.41
CA VAL A 210 -4.92 23.50 12.99
C VAL A 210 -5.74 24.65 13.55
N ASN A 211 -6.46 25.35 12.68
CA ASN A 211 -7.39 26.39 13.08
C ASN A 211 -8.80 25.78 13.16
N TYR A 212 -9.23 25.52 14.39
CA TYR A 212 -10.53 24.97 14.76
C TYR A 212 -11.63 26.04 14.78
#